data_AF-A0AAF0WFC0-F1
#
_entry.id   AF-A0AAF0WFC0-F1
#
_cell.length_a   1.000
_cell.length_b   1.000
_cell.length_c   1.000
_cell.angle_alpha   90.00
_cell.angle_beta   90.00
_cell.angle_gamma   90.00
#
_symmetry.space_group_name_H-M   'P 1'
#
loop_
_entity.id
_entity.type
_entity.pdbx_description
1 polymer ?
#
loop_
_entity_poly.entity_id
_entity_poly.type
_entity_poly.pdbx_seq_one_letter_code
_entity_poly.pdbx_strand_id
1 'polypeptide(L)'
;MFPFERFNKVLKSYVRNRFYPEGCIAESYLGEESIEFCSEFVRQSCTTAGLRQDEEKVSGPLSSMTMKTVEEKERDEAHLHVLFNNAEVEPYINNDVLTTALETLEHSGRVRAVGGYISPKAYFNLPRQRRITKDELLARDKQRSEELQKTKDELMGEIAKLKAMIAAGAQLVLEDAQKEITAEKEITAEKEVMDVDPPPPSNKMVK
;
A
#
# COMPACT_ATOMS: atom_id res chain seq x y z
N MET A 1 52.37 28.48 -13.98
CA MET A 1 51.11 29.14 -14.40
C MET A 1 50.47 29.78 -13.18
N PHE A 2 50.04 31.03 -13.29
CA PHE A 2 49.53 31.79 -12.15
C PHE A 2 48.14 31.30 -11.68
N PRO A 3 47.72 31.58 -10.43
CA PRO A 3 46.40 31.18 -9.92
C PRO A 3 45.23 31.66 -10.79
N PHE A 4 45.26 32.92 -11.24
CA PHE A 4 44.20 33.49 -12.07
C PHE A 4 44.09 32.83 -13.45
N GLU A 5 45.20 32.35 -14.00
CA GLU A 5 45.23 31.69 -15.30
C GLU A 5 44.62 30.29 -15.24
N ARG A 6 44.81 29.59 -14.11
CA ARG A 6 44.15 28.30 -13.85
C ARG A 6 42.64 28.48 -13.69
N PHE A 7 42.21 29.50 -12.95
CA PHE A 7 40.80 29.81 -12.79
C PHE A 7 40.13 30.16 -14.13
N ASN A 8 40.76 31.04 -14.92
CA ASN A 8 40.26 31.39 -16.25
C ASN A 8 40.24 30.21 -17.22
N LYS A 9 41.13 29.22 -17.06
CA LYS A 9 41.08 27.99 -17.86
C LYS A 9 39.80 27.19 -17.60
N VAL A 10 39.38 27.10 -16.33
CA VAL A 10 38.14 26.43 -15.92
C VAL A 10 36.91 27.21 -16.39
N LEU A 11 36.90 28.54 -16.23
CA LEU A 11 35.79 29.35 -16.75
C LEU A 11 35.63 29.22 -18.27
N LYS A 12 36.74 29.14 -19.01
CA LYS A 12 36.70 28.95 -20.46
C LYS A 12 36.13 27.61 -20.89
N SER A 13 36.25 26.55 -20.09
CA SER A 13 35.59 25.27 -20.42
C SER A 13 34.07 25.32 -20.27
N TYR A 14 33.52 26.25 -19.49
CA TYR A 14 32.07 26.40 -19.32
C TYR A 14 31.39 27.21 -20.43
N VAL A 15 32.14 28.02 -21.20
CA VAL A 15 31.58 28.86 -22.26
C VAL A 15 31.22 28.02 -23.49
N ARG A 16 29.96 27.56 -23.56
CA ARG A 16 29.40 26.83 -24.72
C ARG A 16 28.95 27.76 -25.85
N ASN A 17 28.52 28.97 -25.52
CA ASN A 17 28.10 30.00 -26.48
C ASN A 17 28.89 31.30 -26.26
N ARG A 18 29.68 31.70 -27.27
CA ARG A 18 30.50 32.92 -27.23
C ARG A 18 29.70 34.23 -27.20
N PHE A 19 28.44 34.21 -27.63
CA PHE A 19 27.58 35.39 -27.60
C PHE A 19 27.03 35.70 -26.20
N TYR A 20 27.05 34.71 -25.28
CA TYR A 20 26.57 34.86 -23.90
C TYR A 20 27.45 34.07 -22.91
N PRO A 21 28.73 34.48 -22.75
CA PRO A 21 29.70 33.70 -21.97
C PRO A 21 29.35 33.62 -20.48
N GLU A 22 28.83 34.70 -19.89
CA GLU A 22 28.46 34.77 -18.48
C GLU A 22 27.31 33.81 -18.14
N GLY A 23 26.29 33.75 -19.02
CA GLY A 23 25.16 32.82 -18.86
C GLY A 23 25.60 31.35 -18.94
N CYS A 24 26.49 31.01 -19.89
CA CYS A 24 27.02 29.65 -19.99
C CYS A 24 27.86 29.23 -18.77
N ILE A 25 28.62 30.17 -18.20
CA ILE A 25 29.39 29.93 -16.97
C ILE A 25 28.43 29.69 -15.81
N ALA A 26 27.42 30.54 -15.63
CA ALA A 26 26.44 30.42 -14.55
C ALA A 26 25.64 29.11 -14.64
N GLU A 27 25.18 28.75 -15.83
CA GLU A 27 24.44 27.50 -16.07
C GLU A 27 25.30 26.26 -15.77
N SER A 28 26.55 26.24 -16.23
CA SER A 28 27.45 25.11 -15.98
C SER A 28 27.76 24.95 -14.50
N TYR A 29 28.01 26.07 -13.80
CA TYR A 29 28.26 26.07 -12.36
C TYR A 29 27.02 25.57 -11.58
N LEU A 30 25.83 26.07 -11.92
CA LEU A 30 24.58 25.62 -11.31
C LEU A 30 24.34 24.12 -11.55
N GLY A 31 24.68 23.61 -12.74
CA GLY A 31 24.57 22.20 -13.06
C GLY A 31 25.51 21.32 -12.23
N GLU A 32 26.76 21.74 -12.04
CA GLU A 32 27.74 21.03 -11.20
C GLU A 32 27.30 21.04 -9.72
N GLU A 33 26.92 22.21 -9.20
CA GLU A 33 26.46 22.36 -7.82
C GLU A 33 25.17 21.56 -7.56
N SER A 34 24.26 21.50 -8.54
CA SER A 34 23.03 20.70 -8.44
C SER A 34 23.33 19.20 -8.36
N ILE A 35 24.31 18.70 -9.11
CA ILE A 35 24.68 17.28 -9.09
C ILE A 35 25.39 16.94 -7.77
N GLU A 36 26.30 17.80 -7.33
CA GLU A 36 27.00 17.64 -6.05
C GLU A 36 26.00 17.65 -4.89
N PHE A 37 25.08 18.63 -4.89
CA PHE A 37 23.97 18.68 -3.94
C PHE A 37 23.11 17.41 -3.98
N CYS A 38 22.70 16.95 -5.17
CA CYS A 38 21.94 15.70 -5.29
C CYS A 38 22.71 14.49 -4.73
N SER A 39 24.03 14.44 -4.96
CA SER A 39 24.87 13.34 -4.48
C SER A 39 24.96 13.32 -2.95
N GLU A 40 25.13 14.50 -2.33
CA GLU A 40 25.17 14.65 -0.88
C GLU A 40 23.78 14.43 -0.26
N PHE A 41 22.73 14.94 -0.90
CA PHE A 41 21.35 14.74 -0.50
C PHE A 41 20.99 13.25 -0.51
N VAL A 42 21.32 12.51 -1.57
CA VAL A 42 21.12 11.05 -1.60
C VAL A 42 21.92 10.38 -0.47
N ARG A 43 23.17 10.80 -0.25
CA ARG A 43 24.01 10.25 0.83
C ARG A 43 23.46 10.50 2.23
N GLN A 44 22.81 11.65 2.46
CA GLN A 44 22.30 12.08 3.77
C GLN A 44 20.84 11.65 4.00
N SER A 45 20.01 11.66 2.96
CA SER A 45 18.56 11.44 3.04
C SER A 45 18.13 10.00 2.74
N CYS A 46 19.00 9.15 2.20
CA CYS A 46 18.71 7.72 2.05
C CYS A 46 19.01 6.93 3.35
N THR A 47 18.33 7.29 4.44
CA THR A 47 17.94 6.34 5.50
C THR A 47 16.46 6.00 5.33
N THR A 48 16.02 5.83 4.08
CA THR A 48 14.63 5.52 3.73
C THR A 48 14.56 4.07 3.30
N ALA A 49 13.70 3.30 3.96
CA ALA A 49 13.50 1.88 3.70
C ALA A 49 13.23 1.63 2.19
N GLY A 50 14.09 0.83 1.55
CA GLY A 50 13.89 0.34 0.18
C GLY A 50 15.03 0.56 -0.81
N LEU A 51 15.96 1.49 -0.55
CA LEU A 51 17.21 1.57 -1.34
C LEU A 51 18.29 0.70 -0.68
N ARG A 52 18.87 -0.23 -1.45
CA ARG A 52 20.01 -1.05 -0.99
C ARG A 52 21.21 -0.13 -0.80
N GLN A 53 21.80 -0.14 0.39
CA GLN A 53 22.97 0.66 0.77
C GLN A 53 24.30 0.04 0.30
N ASP A 54 24.27 -0.93 -0.60
CA ASP A 54 25.48 -1.62 -1.03
C ASP A 54 26.15 -0.79 -2.14
N GLU A 55 27.26 -0.14 -1.79
CA GLU A 55 28.29 0.44 -2.66
C GLU A 55 28.99 -0.67 -3.49
N GLU A 56 28.23 -1.63 -4.01
CA GLU A 56 28.76 -2.73 -4.80
C GLU A 56 28.72 -2.32 -6.27
N LYS A 57 29.82 -1.67 -6.68
CA LYS A 57 30.35 -1.64 -8.04
C LYS A 57 29.28 -1.70 -9.13
N VAL A 58 28.64 -0.56 -9.41
CA VAL A 58 27.70 -0.39 -10.53
C VAL A 58 28.46 -0.37 -11.87
N SER A 59 29.10 -1.48 -12.20
CA SER A 59 29.79 -1.68 -13.46
C SER A 59 29.68 -3.14 -13.86
N GLY A 60 28.46 -3.52 -14.24
CA GLY A 60 28.16 -4.73 -14.99
C GLY A 60 27.30 -4.36 -16.19
N PRO A 61 27.38 -5.10 -17.32
CA PRO A 61 26.47 -4.88 -18.43
C PRO A 61 25.04 -5.03 -17.92
N LEU A 62 24.20 -4.01 -18.19
CA LEU A 62 22.78 -4.00 -17.86
C LEU A 62 22.14 -5.24 -18.49
N SER A 63 21.99 -6.30 -17.70
CA SER A 63 21.24 -7.48 -18.11
C SER A 63 19.87 -7.01 -18.54
N SER A 64 19.48 -7.42 -19.74
CA SER A 64 18.25 -7.07 -20.46
C SER A 64 17.17 -6.47 -19.56
N MET A 65 17.04 -5.14 -19.61
CA MET A 65 16.11 -4.38 -18.79
C MET A 65 14.68 -4.75 -19.17
N THR A 66 14.03 -5.55 -18.35
CA THR A 66 12.60 -5.82 -18.48
C THR A 66 11.84 -4.65 -17.86
N MET A 67 11.41 -3.71 -18.70
CA MET A 67 10.53 -2.62 -18.30
C MET A 67 9.15 -3.20 -17.99
N LYS A 68 8.83 -3.36 -16.70
CA LYS A 68 7.45 -3.60 -16.28
C LYS A 68 6.72 -2.27 -16.24
N THR A 69 5.80 -2.07 -17.17
CA THR A 69 4.86 -0.96 -17.13
C THR A 69 3.78 -1.27 -16.11
N VAL A 70 3.72 -0.49 -15.03
CA VAL A 70 2.68 -0.58 -14.00
C VAL A 70 1.40 0.08 -14.53
N GLU A 71 0.27 -0.61 -14.40
CA GLU A 71 -1.06 -0.07 -14.78
C GLU A 71 -1.41 1.13 -13.89
N GLU A 72 -2.17 2.10 -14.41
CA GLU A 72 -2.57 3.29 -13.68
C GLU A 72 -3.30 2.95 -12.36
N LYS A 73 -4.15 1.92 -12.38
CA LYS A 73 -4.86 1.43 -11.19
C LYS A 73 -3.93 0.91 -10.10
N GLU A 74 -2.93 0.10 -10.46
CA GLU A 74 -1.95 -0.42 -9.50
C GLU A 74 -1.12 0.72 -8.89
N ARG A 75 -0.82 1.75 -9.70
CA ARG A 75 -0.14 2.96 -9.23
C ARG A 75 -1.01 3.73 -8.23
N ASP A 76 -2.29 3.90 -8.54
CA ASP A 76 -3.23 4.63 -7.68
C ASP A 76 -3.48 3.90 -6.36
N GLU A 77 -3.62 2.56 -6.39
CA GLU A 77 -3.75 1.73 -5.21
C GLU A 77 -2.51 1.83 -4.32
N ALA A 78 -1.31 1.74 -4.90
CA ALA A 78 -0.07 1.91 -4.17
C ALA A 78 0.03 3.32 -3.55
N HIS A 79 -0.37 4.35 -4.29
CA HIS A 79 -0.35 5.74 -3.81
C HIS A 79 -1.32 5.95 -2.65
N LEU A 80 -2.55 5.46 -2.77
CA LEU A 80 -3.56 5.50 -1.72
C LEU A 80 -3.08 4.74 -0.47
N HIS A 81 -2.48 3.57 -0.66
CA HIS A 81 -1.95 2.78 0.46
C HIS A 81 -0.86 3.54 1.24
N VAL A 82 0.01 4.27 0.54
CA VAL A 82 0.99 5.14 1.20
C VAL A 82 0.28 6.27 1.95
N LEU A 83 -0.67 6.96 1.32
CA LEU A 83 -1.40 8.07 1.94
C LEU A 83 -2.18 7.65 3.20
N PHE A 84 -2.88 6.51 3.16
CA PHE A 84 -3.68 6.03 4.29
C PHE A 84 -2.86 5.55 5.50
N ASN A 85 -1.60 5.17 5.29
CA ASN A 85 -0.70 4.75 6.38
C ASN A 85 0.14 5.90 6.95
N ASN A 86 0.03 7.12 6.40
CA ASN A 86 0.73 8.29 6.91
C ASN A 86 -0.13 9.04 7.93
N ALA A 87 0.35 9.14 9.17
CA ALA A 87 -0.35 9.85 10.25
C ALA A 87 -0.56 11.35 9.95
N GLU A 88 0.30 11.97 9.15
CA GLU A 88 0.16 13.37 8.74
C GLU A 88 -1.03 13.61 7.81
N VAL A 89 -1.53 12.56 7.15
CA VAL A 89 -2.64 12.65 6.19
C VAL A 89 -3.99 12.48 6.89
N GLU A 90 -4.05 11.88 8.09
CA GLU A 90 -5.27 11.70 8.89
C GLU A 90 -6.21 12.92 8.95
N PRO A 91 -5.74 14.15 9.25
CA PRO A 91 -6.62 15.31 9.35
C PRO A 91 -7.31 15.68 8.03
N TYR A 92 -6.77 15.24 6.88
CA TYR A 92 -7.29 15.51 5.54
C TYR A 92 -8.19 14.39 5.00
N ILE A 93 -8.18 13.21 5.62
CA ILE A 93 -9.05 12.08 5.22
C ILE A 93 -10.52 12.43 5.50
N ASN A 94 -10.77 13.10 6.62
CA ASN A 94 -12.12 13.38 7.11
C ASN A 94 -12.60 14.81 6.83
N ASN A 95 -11.69 15.76 6.58
CA ASN A 95 -12.02 17.18 6.43
C ASN A 95 -11.46 17.76 5.12
N ASP A 96 -12.32 18.46 4.37
CA ASP A 96 -11.88 19.31 3.25
C ASP A 96 -11.03 20.49 3.79
N VAL A 97 -10.15 21.04 2.97
CA VAL A 97 -9.25 22.17 3.30
C VAL A 97 -10.04 23.35 3.90
N LEU A 98 -11.26 23.58 3.41
CA LEU A 98 -12.16 24.62 3.91
C LEU A 98 -12.73 24.29 5.30
N THR A 99 -13.04 23.03 5.57
CA THR A 99 -13.52 22.56 6.88
C THR A 99 -12.43 22.71 7.93
N THR A 100 -11.18 22.40 7.58
CA THR A 100 -10.02 22.59 8.47
C THR A 100 -9.77 24.07 8.77
N ALA A 101 -9.92 24.97 7.79
CA ALA A 101 -9.69 26.40 7.97
C ALA A 101 -10.78 27.12 8.75
N LEU A 102 -12.03 26.63 8.69
CA LEU A 102 -13.19 27.28 9.31
C LEU A 102 -13.62 26.64 10.63
N GLU A 103 -13.06 25.47 10.99
CA GLU A 103 -13.41 24.68 12.19
C GLU A 103 -14.90 24.32 12.31
N THR A 104 -15.68 24.50 11.24
CA THR A 104 -17.10 24.19 11.17
C THR A 104 -17.36 23.16 10.06
N LEU A 105 -18.10 22.09 10.37
CA LEU A 105 -18.45 20.99 9.45
C LEU A 105 -19.41 21.40 8.31
N GLU A 106 -19.86 22.64 8.33
CA GLU A 106 -20.67 23.19 7.25
C GLU A 106 -19.73 23.46 6.10
N HIS A 107 -19.83 22.70 5.00
CA HIS A 107 -19.95 23.23 3.63
C HIS A 107 -19.89 22.05 2.65
N SER A 108 -21.03 21.38 2.48
CA SER A 108 -21.22 20.50 1.33
C SER A 108 -21.22 21.34 0.05
N GLY A 109 -20.06 21.39 -0.62
CA GLY A 109 -19.95 21.65 -2.05
C GLY A 109 -20.40 23.03 -2.57
N ARG A 110 -20.43 24.09 -1.75
CA ARG A 110 -20.69 25.45 -2.25
C ARG A 110 -19.54 26.40 -1.96
N VAL A 111 -18.57 26.42 -2.87
CA VAL A 111 -17.64 27.53 -3.01
C VAL A 111 -18.48 28.77 -3.35
N ARG A 112 -18.56 29.75 -2.45
CA ARG A 112 -19.07 31.09 -2.79
C ARG A 112 -18.02 31.75 -3.67
N ALA A 113 -18.03 31.42 -4.97
CA ALA A 113 -17.26 32.17 -5.94
C ALA A 113 -17.77 33.62 -5.93
N VAL A 114 -16.86 34.54 -5.67
CA VAL A 114 -17.09 35.98 -5.77
C VAL A 114 -17.44 36.28 -7.24
N GLY A 115 -18.64 36.80 -7.46
CA GLY A 115 -19.08 37.37 -8.73
C GLY A 115 -20.29 36.67 -9.33
N GLY A 116 -21.49 37.13 -8.97
CA GLY A 116 -22.75 36.80 -9.66
C GLY A 116 -22.82 37.26 -11.12
N TYR A 117 -21.70 37.60 -11.74
CA TYR A 117 -21.57 38.16 -13.09
C TYR A 117 -20.83 37.23 -14.06
N ILE A 118 -20.24 36.12 -13.61
CA ILE A 118 -19.52 35.17 -14.49
C ILE A 118 -20.21 33.81 -14.43
N SER A 119 -20.90 33.46 -15.52
CA SER A 119 -21.52 32.14 -15.69
C SER A 119 -20.51 31.16 -16.32
N PRO A 120 -20.26 29.98 -15.75
CA PRO A 120 -19.39 28.97 -16.35
C PRO A 120 -19.77 28.56 -17.78
N LYS A 121 -21.03 28.76 -18.18
CA LYS A 121 -21.49 28.57 -19.58
C LYS A 121 -20.79 29.50 -20.58
N ALA A 122 -20.22 30.60 -20.12
CA ALA A 122 -19.46 31.53 -20.97
C ALA A 122 -18.12 30.93 -21.44
N TYR A 123 -17.57 29.95 -20.70
CA TYR A 123 -16.28 29.33 -21.00
C TYR A 123 -16.40 27.85 -21.37
N PHE A 124 -17.40 27.16 -20.82
CA PHE A 124 -17.57 25.72 -20.99
C PHE A 124 -18.88 25.42 -21.72
N ASN A 125 -18.77 24.68 -22.83
CA ASN A 125 -19.90 24.13 -23.60
C ASN A 125 -20.57 22.98 -22.84
N LEU A 126 -21.17 23.29 -21.69
CA LEU A 126 -21.82 22.31 -20.83
C LEU A 126 -23.21 21.94 -21.39
N PRO A 127 -23.53 20.64 -21.53
CA PRO A 127 -24.87 20.21 -21.90
C PRO A 127 -25.87 20.74 -20.87
N ARG A 128 -27.06 21.16 -21.32
CA ARG A 128 -28.11 21.62 -20.41
C ARG A 128 -28.50 20.47 -19.49
N GLN A 129 -28.08 20.53 -18.23
CA GLN A 129 -28.60 19.64 -17.21
C GLN A 129 -30.10 19.89 -17.06
N ARG A 130 -30.89 18.82 -17.16
CA ARG A 130 -32.32 18.86 -16.85
C ARG A 130 -32.46 19.13 -15.35
N ARG A 131 -33.39 19.99 -14.98
CA ARG A 131 -33.74 20.18 -13.56
C ARG A 131 -34.38 18.88 -13.07
N ILE A 132 -33.73 18.23 -12.12
CA ILE A 132 -34.26 17.06 -11.43
C ILE A 132 -35.24 17.55 -10.38
N THR A 133 -36.43 16.96 -10.33
CA THR A 133 -37.41 17.30 -9.28
C THR A 133 -36.99 16.69 -7.94
N LYS A 134 -37.45 17.26 -6.82
CA LYS A 134 -37.11 16.73 -5.49
C LYS A 134 -37.54 15.25 -5.35
N ASP A 135 -38.69 14.90 -5.92
CA ASP A 135 -39.26 13.56 -5.84
C ASP A 135 -38.46 12.54 -6.66
N GLU A 136 -37.97 12.93 -7.85
CA GLU A 136 -37.06 12.10 -8.65
C GLU A 136 -35.75 11.81 -7.93
N LEU A 137 -35.23 12.81 -7.20
CA LEU A 137 -33.99 12.65 -6.44
C LEU A 137 -34.19 11.68 -5.26
N LEU A 138 -35.29 11.84 -4.51
CA LEU A 138 -35.64 10.93 -3.43
C LEU A 138 -35.88 9.49 -3.92
N ALA A 139 -36.49 9.32 -5.09
CA ALA A 139 -36.68 8.01 -5.69
C ALA A 139 -35.35 7.33 -6.04
N ARG A 140 -34.39 8.09 -6.59
CA ARG A 140 -33.05 7.59 -6.88
C ARG A 140 -32.29 7.21 -5.61
N ASP A 141 -32.36 8.03 -4.56
CA ASP A 141 -31.70 7.75 -3.29
C ASP A 141 -32.29 6.51 -2.62
N LYS A 142 -33.61 6.36 -2.68
CA LYS A 142 -34.30 5.16 -2.21
C LYS A 142 -33.85 3.92 -2.98
N GLN A 143 -33.82 3.99 -4.31
CA GLN A 143 -33.33 2.89 -5.15
C GLN A 143 -31.89 2.50 -4.79
N ARG A 144 -31.00 3.49 -4.63
CA ARG A 144 -29.61 3.26 -4.22
C ARG A 144 -29.52 2.59 -2.85
N SER A 145 -30.37 3.00 -1.90
CA SER A 145 -30.40 2.40 -0.55
C SER A 145 -30.88 0.94 -0.58
N GLU A 146 -31.85 0.63 -1.44
CA GLU A 146 -32.37 -0.73 -1.62
C GLU A 146 -31.34 -1.64 -2.30
N GLU A 147 -30.65 -1.14 -3.33
CA GLU A 147 -29.54 -1.84 -3.99
C GLU A 147 -28.40 -2.14 -3.00
N LEU A 148 -28.01 -1.16 -2.19
CA LEU A 148 -26.97 -1.33 -1.18
C LEU A 148 -27.38 -2.34 -0.09
N GLN A 149 -28.65 -2.36 0.29
CA GLN A 149 -29.15 -3.33 1.25
C GLN A 149 -29.12 -4.75 0.66
N LYS A 150 -29.50 -4.90 -0.61
CA LYS A 150 -29.45 -6.20 -1.30
C LYS A 150 -28.03 -6.75 -1.38
N THR A 151 -27.05 -5.93 -1.77
CA THR A 151 -25.65 -6.37 -1.84
C THR A 151 -25.08 -6.71 -0.46
N LYS A 152 -25.49 -5.98 0.58
CA LYS A 152 -25.14 -6.30 1.96
C LYS A 152 -25.68 -7.67 2.38
N ASP A 153 -26.94 -7.98 2.05
CA ASP A 153 -27.55 -9.26 2.39
C ASP A 153 -26.90 -10.43 1.63
N GLU A 154 -26.53 -10.22 0.36
CA GLU A 154 -25.77 -11.19 -0.45
C GLU A 154 -24.40 -11.49 0.19
N LEU A 155 -23.61 -10.46 0.52
CA LEU A 155 -22.31 -10.61 1.18
C LEU A 155 -22.42 -11.27 2.56
N MET A 156 -23.44 -10.90 3.34
CA MET A 156 -23.70 -11.53 4.64
C MET A 156 -24.00 -13.03 4.48
N GLY A 157 -24.70 -13.42 3.42
CA GLY A 157 -24.93 -14.82 3.06
C GLY A 157 -23.63 -15.55 2.70
N GLU A 158 -22.74 -14.92 1.93
CA GLU A 158 -21.42 -15.49 1.61
C GLU A 158 -20.53 -15.66 2.85
N ILE A 159 -20.52 -14.65 3.74
CA ILE A 159 -19.80 -14.73 5.01
C ILE A 159 -20.34 -15.88 5.87
N ALA A 160 -21.66 -16.09 5.92
CA ALA A 160 -22.25 -17.19 6.66
C ALA A 160 -21.83 -18.56 6.09
N LYS A 161 -21.80 -18.70 4.76
CA LYS A 161 -21.32 -19.93 4.08
C LYS A 161 -19.85 -20.20 4.39
N LEU A 162 -18.99 -19.18 4.31
CA LEU A 162 -17.56 -19.30 4.65
C LEU A 162 -17.37 -19.69 6.11
N LYS A 163 -18.11 -19.07 7.04
CA LYS A 163 -18.08 -19.44 8.47
C LYS A 163 -18.49 -20.90 8.69
N ALA A 164 -19.51 -21.40 7.99
CA ALA A 164 -19.94 -22.79 8.09
C ALA A 164 -18.89 -23.77 7.54
N MET A 165 -18.25 -23.43 6.41
CA MET A 165 -17.16 -24.24 5.84
C MET A 165 -15.97 -24.34 6.80
N ILE A 166 -15.60 -23.23 7.45
CA ILE A 166 -14.52 -23.21 8.45
C ILE A 166 -14.89 -24.08 9.67
N ALA A 167 -16.12 -23.98 10.17
CA ALA A 167 -16.58 -24.78 11.31
C ALA A 167 -16.60 -26.28 11.01
N ALA A 168 -17.07 -26.67 9.82
CA ALA A 168 -17.06 -28.06 9.37
C ALA A 168 -15.62 -28.59 9.20
N GLY A 169 -14.71 -27.79 8.65
CA GLY A 169 -13.29 -28.13 8.57
C GLY A 169 -12.64 -28.35 9.93
N ALA A 170 -12.97 -27.51 10.93
CA ALA A 170 -12.45 -27.67 12.29
C ALA A 170 -12.93 -28.95 12.99
N GLN A 171 -14.17 -29.39 12.74
CA GLN A 171 -14.68 -30.66 13.27
C GLN A 171 -13.97 -31.88 12.68
N LEU A 172 -13.65 -31.85 11.39
CA LEU A 172 -12.91 -32.93 10.73
C LEU A 172 -11.50 -33.10 11.31
N VAL A 173 -10.80 -31.99 11.57
CA VAL A 173 -9.47 -31.99 12.20
C VAL A 173 -9.51 -32.55 13.63
N LEU A 174 -10.57 -32.25 14.38
CA LEU A 174 -10.75 -32.78 15.74
C LEU A 174 -11.06 -34.28 15.75
N GLU A 175 -11.86 -34.78 14.81
CA GLU A 175 -12.14 -36.21 14.69
C GLU A 175 -10.92 -37.00 14.22
N ASP A 176 -10.10 -36.45 13.32
CA ASP A 176 -8.86 -37.07 12.88
C ASP A 176 -7.82 -37.13 14.02
N ALA A 177 -7.67 -36.06 14.81
CA ALA A 177 -6.83 -36.05 15.99
C ALA A 177 -7.32 -37.05 17.07
N GLN A 178 -8.64 -37.19 17.24
CA GLN A 178 -9.20 -38.15 18.18
C GLN A 178 -8.94 -39.60 17.74
N LYS A 179 -9.05 -39.90 16.44
CA LYS A 179 -8.72 -41.23 15.88
C LYS A 179 -7.26 -41.60 16.12
N GLU A 180 -6.32 -40.67 15.90
CA GLU A 180 -4.90 -40.87 16.23
C GLU A 180 -4.69 -41.18 17.71
N ILE A 181 -5.32 -40.42 18.61
CA ILE A 181 -5.20 -40.65 20.07
C ILE A 181 -5.75 -42.03 20.48
N THR A 182 -6.85 -42.51 19.88
CA THR A 182 -7.38 -43.86 20.12
C THR A 182 -6.46 -44.96 19.56
N ALA A 183 -5.89 -44.77 18.37
CA ALA A 183 -4.97 -45.74 17.78
C ALA A 183 -3.67 -45.89 18.61
N GLU A 184 -3.14 -44.79 19.14
CA GLU A 184 -1.97 -44.84 20.03
C GLU A 184 -2.26 -45.55 21.37
N LYS A 185 -3.49 -45.44 21.89
CA LYS A 185 -3.93 -46.12 23.12
C LYS A 185 -4.11 -47.64 22.94
N GLU A 186 -4.59 -48.09 21.79
CA GLU A 186 -4.69 -49.54 21.51
C GLU A 186 -3.30 -50.19 21.39
N ILE A 187 -2.33 -49.49 20.79
CA ILE A 187 -0.94 -49.97 20.66
C ILE A 187 -0.23 -50.04 22.03
N THR A 188 -0.57 -49.16 22.98
CA THR A 188 -0.01 -49.22 24.35
C THR A 188 -0.65 -50.32 25.19
N ALA A 189 -1.95 -50.60 24.99
CA ALA A 189 -2.65 -51.66 25.71
C ALA A 189 -2.16 -53.08 25.31
N GLU A 190 -1.79 -53.31 24.04
CA GLU A 190 -1.22 -54.59 23.63
C GLU A 190 0.20 -54.82 24.17
N LYS A 191 0.93 -53.75 24.52
CA LYS A 191 2.28 -53.84 25.08
C LYS A 191 2.30 -54.23 26.56
N GLU A 192 1.24 -53.94 27.32
CA GLU A 192 1.10 -54.37 28.73
C GLU A 192 0.75 -55.86 28.90
N VAL A 193 0.33 -56.57 27.83
CA VAL A 193 -0.07 -57.99 27.93
C VAL A 193 1.10 -58.97 27.78
N MET A 194 2.30 -58.52 27.40
CA MET A 194 3.48 -59.40 27.24
C MET A 194 4.45 -59.44 28.44
N ASP A 195 4.25 -58.65 29.49
CA ASP A 195 5.09 -58.66 30.71
C ASP A 195 4.36 -59.32 31.90
N VAL A 196 3.91 -60.57 31.75
CA VAL A 196 3.45 -61.40 32.88
C VAL A 196 4.49 -62.49 33.12
N ASP A 197 5.37 -62.26 34.09
CA ASP A 197 6.36 -63.24 34.56
C ASP A 197 5.71 -64.57 34.94
N PRO A 198 6.29 -65.73 34.54
CA PRO A 198 5.72 -67.04 34.84
C PRO A 198 5.76 -67.33 36.35
N PRO A 199 4.72 -67.98 36.91
CA PRO A 199 4.61 -68.17 38.36
C PRO A 199 5.62 -69.23 38.87
N PRO A 200 6.14 -69.10 40.11
CA PRO A 200 7.14 -70.01 40.64
C PRO A 200 6.55 -71.39 40.98
N PRO A 201 7.32 -72.48 40.81
CA PRO A 201 6.81 -73.84 40.97
C PRO A 201 6.51 -74.19 42.44
N SER A 202 5.36 -74.84 42.66
CA SER A 202 4.90 -75.26 43.98
C SER A 202 5.71 -76.45 44.52
N ASN A 203 6.39 -76.27 45.65
CA ASN A 203 6.97 -77.37 46.41
C ASN A 203 5.89 -78.05 47.26
N LYS A 204 5.48 -79.26 46.85
CA LYS A 204 4.76 -80.20 47.72
C LYS A 204 5.76 -80.83 48.67
N MET A 205 5.85 -80.34 49.90
CA MET A 205 6.50 -81.09 50.98
C MET A 205 5.55 -82.16 51.49
N VAL A 206 6.02 -83.40 51.37
CA VAL A 206 5.46 -84.63 51.91
C VAL A 206 5.82 -84.72 53.40
N LYS A 207 4.80 -85.00 54.21
CA LYS A 207 4.78 -85.34 55.65
C LYS A 207 4.98 -84.21 56.66
#